data_AF-A0AAW0CQY6-F1
#
_entry.id   AF-A0AAW0CQY6-F1
#
_cell.length_a   1.000
_cell.length_b   1.000
_cell.length_c   1.000
_cell.angle_alpha   90.00
_cell.angle_beta   90.00
_cell.angle_gamma   90.00
#
_symmetry.space_group_name_H-M   'P 1'
#
loop_
_entity.id
_entity.type
_entity.pdbx_description
1 polymer ?
#
loop_
_entity_poly.entity_id
_entity_poly.type
_entity_poly.pdbx_seq_one_letter_code
_entity_poly.pdbx_strand_id
1 'polypeptide(L)'
;MSSNAGLRQTLKQLKVDKQLKAAAAQSKKKSNPKTRRGPRAKPYTRPELSAILPDDSLPVLGLPGLVIREALSWRRNQPHADNRLRRLLLGQHASQSTAGSTRNPDHLNPCREFNRYTEMFKQHCPPSRLTGPKGLANTLSWFATGQGVGTEQFLNGLLSQGGFWKDHLNGMVQQFETAVAQRGMNPNSPAYDNERAWGRQPNNNLAAQPTIKTPTRKKPRNLCPPTKRKRNGKEKVLPVPEEEKLVQSLEEKFGRLYAPEVEAAWVRHLGQLFNQDPERFASDDLPTWSATVELIKSLEIPAFKSGLTAMQMVNTLVFCGVVKMPTAFEMAHWISDNKELGAVRGLTLLGFTTRSKNDIQAAYICFHNYLDDKLTLLDKTDIGFHPPFTEHVLCKIPRWDAYLEADGCPTLMEMVKTLGDVPWLSGQNHDDSSAMPFPWKPSCEELEAALRKADKDSVC
;
A
#
# COMPACT_ATOMS: atom_id res chain seq x y z
N MET A 1 -25.54 -54.38 16.00
CA MET A 1 -24.67 -53.68 16.99
C MET A 1 -24.22 -52.26 16.54
N SER A 2 -24.88 -51.60 15.57
CA SER A 2 -24.46 -50.28 15.04
C SER A 2 -25.07 -49.04 15.68
N SER A 3 -25.92 -49.14 16.71
CA SER A 3 -26.62 -47.96 17.27
C SER A 3 -25.80 -47.15 18.30
N ASN A 4 -24.70 -47.71 18.83
CA ASN A 4 -23.91 -47.05 19.87
C ASN A 4 -22.88 -46.03 19.34
N ALA A 5 -22.51 -46.09 18.06
CA ALA A 5 -21.53 -45.18 17.47
C ALA A 5 -22.12 -43.77 17.24
N GLY A 6 -23.35 -43.69 16.72
CA GLY A 6 -24.04 -42.41 16.49
C GLY A 6 -24.28 -41.63 17.78
N LEU A 7 -24.71 -42.33 18.84
CA LEU A 7 -25.00 -41.70 20.13
C LEU A 7 -23.75 -41.07 20.77
N ARG A 8 -22.59 -41.71 20.61
CA ARG A 8 -21.30 -41.18 21.09
C ARG A 8 -20.85 -39.94 20.32
N GLN A 9 -21.14 -39.87 19.02
CA GLN A 9 -20.81 -38.71 18.19
C GLN A 9 -21.70 -37.51 18.52
N THR A 10 -23.01 -37.72 18.71
CA THR A 10 -23.95 -36.67 19.13
C THR A 10 -23.60 -36.12 20.52
N LEU A 11 -23.22 -36.99 21.47
CA LEU A 11 -22.77 -36.57 22.81
C LEU A 11 -21.45 -35.79 22.79
N LYS A 12 -20.52 -36.11 21.88
CA LYS A 12 -19.30 -35.31 21.67
C LYS A 12 -19.63 -33.93 21.13
N GLN A 13 -20.51 -33.84 20.12
CA GLN A 13 -20.90 -32.56 19.52
C GLN A 13 -21.60 -31.65 20.54
N LEU A 14 -22.53 -32.20 21.34
CA LEU A 14 -23.21 -31.45 22.39
C LEU A 14 -22.26 -30.93 23.49
N LYS A 15 -21.19 -31.67 23.82
CA LYS A 15 -20.17 -31.20 24.77
C LYS A 15 -19.35 -30.04 24.21
N VAL A 16 -18.98 -30.10 22.92
CA VAL A 16 -18.27 -29.02 22.23
C VAL A 16 -19.14 -27.76 22.17
N ASP A 17 -20.41 -27.89 21.78
CA ASP A 17 -21.33 -26.75 21.71
C ASP A 17 -21.58 -26.10 23.09
N LYS A 18 -21.62 -26.91 24.15
CA LYS A 18 -21.77 -26.42 25.54
C LYS A 18 -20.52 -25.71 26.03
N GLN A 19 -19.32 -26.20 25.67
CA GLN A 19 -18.06 -25.53 25.97
C GLN A 19 -17.90 -24.21 25.21
N LEU A 20 -18.27 -24.17 23.93
CA LEU A 20 -18.25 -22.95 23.11
C LEU A 20 -19.23 -21.89 23.65
N LYS A 21 -20.45 -22.30 24.03
CA LYS A 21 -21.43 -21.39 24.66
C LYS A 21 -20.96 -20.87 26.04
N ALA A 22 -20.29 -21.71 26.83
CA ALA A 22 -19.73 -21.30 28.12
C ALA A 22 -18.55 -20.32 27.98
N ALA A 23 -17.66 -20.55 27.01
CA ALA A 23 -16.57 -19.63 26.68
C ALA A 23 -17.10 -18.28 26.18
N ALA A 24 -18.13 -18.30 25.32
CA ALA A 24 -18.80 -17.08 24.85
C ALA A 24 -19.50 -16.31 25.98
N ALA A 25 -20.08 -17.01 26.96
CA ALA A 25 -20.71 -16.38 28.13
C ALA A 25 -19.70 -15.81 29.14
N GLN A 26 -18.56 -16.47 29.34
CA GLN A 26 -17.50 -15.97 30.22
C GLN A 26 -16.77 -14.75 29.63
N SER A 27 -16.65 -14.67 28.30
CA SER A 27 -16.15 -13.48 27.61
C SER A 27 -16.99 -12.21 27.90
N LYS A 28 -18.32 -12.36 28.09
CA LYS A 28 -19.24 -11.23 28.33
C LYS A 28 -19.20 -10.64 29.75
N LYS A 29 -18.55 -11.27 30.73
CA LYS A 29 -18.55 -10.83 32.14
C LYS A 29 -17.32 -10.03 32.59
N LYS A 30 -16.31 -9.81 31.73
CA LYS A 30 -15.25 -8.85 32.04
C LYS A 30 -15.81 -7.44 31.83
N SER A 31 -16.14 -6.76 32.92
CA SER A 31 -16.49 -5.33 32.92
C SER A 31 -15.42 -4.59 32.13
N ASN A 32 -15.77 -4.06 30.96
CA ASN A 32 -14.85 -3.32 30.11
C ASN A 32 -14.20 -2.23 30.99
N PRO A 33 -12.87 -2.23 31.15
CA PRO A 33 -12.20 -1.16 31.86
C PRO A 33 -12.65 0.15 31.22
N LYS A 34 -13.12 1.11 32.03
CA LYS A 34 -13.54 2.44 31.54
C LYS A 34 -12.39 3.02 30.72
N THR A 35 -12.46 2.84 29.40
CA THR A 35 -11.47 3.37 28.47
C THR A 35 -11.57 4.87 28.62
N ARG A 36 -10.52 5.49 29.21
CA ARG A 36 -10.38 6.94 29.22
C ARG A 36 -10.54 7.37 27.77
N ARG A 37 -11.68 8.00 27.45
CA ARG A 37 -11.92 8.57 26.13
C ARG A 37 -10.74 9.51 25.88
N GLY A 38 -9.90 9.16 24.92
CA GLY A 38 -8.80 10.01 24.51
C GLY A 38 -9.35 11.40 24.14
N PRO A 39 -8.49 12.44 24.16
CA PRO A 39 -8.89 13.76 23.68
C PRO A 39 -9.53 13.61 22.30
N ARG A 40 -10.74 14.15 22.13
CA ARG A 40 -11.45 14.13 20.84
C ARG A 40 -10.51 14.76 19.79
N ALA A 41 -10.33 14.08 18.66
CA ALA A 41 -9.59 14.65 17.55
C ALA A 41 -10.21 16.01 17.20
N LYS A 42 -9.37 17.03 17.05
CA LYS A 42 -9.86 18.34 16.59
C LYS A 42 -10.44 18.15 15.19
N PRO A 43 -11.62 18.72 14.89
CA PRO A 43 -12.17 18.65 13.55
C PRO A 43 -11.20 19.32 12.57
N TYR A 44 -11.13 18.75 11.35
CA TYR A 44 -10.41 19.39 10.26
C TYR A 44 -10.99 20.78 10.03
N THR A 45 -10.13 21.78 9.94
CA THR A 45 -10.51 23.16 9.62
C THR A 45 -9.78 23.52 8.35
N ARG A 46 -10.49 23.76 7.25
CA ARG A 46 -9.85 24.12 5.98
C ARG A 46 -9.02 25.41 6.17
N PRO A 47 -7.70 25.38 5.98
CA PRO A 47 -6.89 26.58 6.05
C PRO A 47 -7.05 27.42 4.77
N GLU A 48 -6.64 28.68 4.84
CA GLU A 48 -6.48 29.52 3.64
C GLU A 48 -5.33 29.04 2.76
N LEU A 49 -5.34 29.38 1.47
CA LEU A 49 -4.28 28.97 0.54
C LEU A 49 -2.90 29.46 0.99
N SER A 50 -2.81 30.69 1.49
CA SER A 50 -1.58 31.30 2.00
C SER A 50 -0.96 30.56 3.19
N ALA A 51 -1.74 29.75 3.92
CA ALA A 51 -1.21 28.93 5.01
C ALA A 51 -0.51 27.66 4.50
N ILE A 52 -0.91 27.15 3.32
CA ILE A 52 -0.29 25.97 2.70
C ILE A 52 0.71 26.30 1.59
N LEU A 53 0.71 27.54 1.09
CA LEU A 53 1.67 28.10 0.15
C LEU A 53 2.12 29.49 0.63
N PRO A 54 3.06 29.56 1.58
CA PRO A 54 3.59 30.84 2.04
C PRO A 54 4.37 31.53 0.91
N ASP A 55 4.45 32.86 1.01
CA ASP A 55 5.22 33.73 0.12
C ASP A 55 4.73 33.80 -1.33
N ASP A 56 3.44 33.50 -1.57
CA ASP A 56 2.81 33.47 -2.90
C ASP A 56 3.55 32.57 -3.91
N SER A 57 4.33 31.62 -3.39
CA SER A 57 5.07 30.68 -4.22
C SER A 57 4.11 29.65 -4.81
N LEU A 58 4.07 29.59 -6.14
CA LEU A 58 3.23 28.61 -6.84
C LEU A 58 3.86 27.22 -6.75
N PRO A 59 3.03 26.17 -6.60
CA PRO A 59 3.55 24.81 -6.51
C PRO A 59 4.13 24.37 -7.86
N VAL A 60 5.19 23.56 -7.81
CA VAL A 60 5.92 23.07 -9.00
C VAL A 60 5.20 21.87 -9.61
N LEU A 61 4.02 22.11 -10.20
CA LEU A 61 3.18 21.05 -10.78
C LEU A 61 3.75 20.44 -12.07
N GLY A 62 4.85 20.99 -12.60
CA GLY A 62 5.63 20.37 -13.68
C GLY A 62 6.19 19.01 -13.29
N LEU A 63 6.57 18.80 -12.02
CA LEU A 63 7.12 17.52 -11.54
C LEU A 63 6.13 16.36 -11.72
N PRO A 64 4.90 16.41 -11.17
CA PRO A 64 3.91 15.36 -11.42
C PRO A 64 3.49 15.33 -12.89
N GLY A 65 3.46 16.49 -13.58
CA GLY A 65 3.08 16.56 -14.98
C GLY A 65 4.00 15.72 -15.88
N LEU A 66 5.32 15.76 -15.68
CA LEU A 66 6.27 14.92 -16.40
C LEU A 66 6.05 13.42 -16.15
N VAL A 67 5.81 13.04 -14.89
CA VAL A 67 5.56 11.64 -14.48
C VAL A 67 4.24 11.12 -15.08
N ILE A 68 3.18 11.90 -14.99
CA ILE A 68 1.85 11.55 -15.49
C ILE A 68 1.83 11.50 -17.01
N ARG A 69 2.47 12.47 -17.69
CA ARG A 69 2.63 12.48 -19.15
C ARG A 69 3.25 11.18 -19.64
N GLU A 70 4.38 10.78 -19.06
CA GLU A 70 5.07 9.58 -19.51
C GLU A 70 4.25 8.30 -19.24
N ALA A 71 3.52 8.25 -18.12
CA ALA A 71 2.59 7.15 -17.83
C ALA A 71 1.44 7.08 -18.85
N LEU A 72 0.83 8.22 -19.19
CA LEU A 72 -0.23 8.32 -20.21
C LEU A 72 0.28 7.87 -21.58
N SER A 73 1.43 8.38 -22.02
CA SER A 73 2.03 7.98 -23.30
C SER A 73 2.30 6.47 -23.34
N TRP A 74 2.71 5.85 -22.22
CA TRP A 74 2.87 4.40 -22.15
C TRP A 74 1.55 3.65 -22.26
N ARG A 75 0.54 4.06 -21.50
CA ARG A 75 -0.79 3.43 -21.49
C ARG A 75 -1.49 3.49 -22.84
N ARG A 76 -1.26 4.56 -23.60
CA ARG A 76 -1.80 4.78 -24.94
C ARG A 76 -0.96 4.17 -26.07
N ASN A 77 0.14 3.48 -25.74
CA ASN A 77 1.09 2.96 -26.72
C ASN A 77 1.64 4.05 -27.67
N GLN A 78 1.86 5.25 -27.15
CA GLN A 78 2.44 6.38 -27.86
C GLN A 78 3.98 6.41 -27.73
N PRO A 79 4.68 7.17 -28.60
CA PRO A 79 6.09 7.50 -28.40
C PRO A 79 6.34 8.06 -26.98
N HIS A 80 7.53 7.82 -26.46
CA HIS A 80 7.95 8.43 -25.19
C HIS A 80 8.26 9.90 -25.40
N ALA A 81 7.86 10.74 -24.44
CA ALA A 81 8.22 12.16 -24.47
C ALA A 81 9.69 12.36 -24.09
N ASP A 82 10.16 11.56 -23.11
CA ASP A 82 11.55 11.53 -22.67
C ASP A 82 11.97 10.08 -22.41
N ASN A 83 12.98 9.62 -23.14
CA ASN A 83 13.46 8.24 -23.04
C ASN A 83 13.94 7.88 -21.61
N ARG A 84 14.50 8.84 -20.86
CA ARG A 84 14.99 8.61 -19.49
C ARG A 84 13.82 8.33 -18.56
N LEU A 85 12.75 9.11 -18.69
CA LEU A 85 11.51 8.93 -17.93
C LEU A 85 10.83 7.61 -18.28
N ARG A 86 10.76 7.25 -19.58
CA ARG A 86 10.23 5.94 -20.01
C ARG A 86 11.01 4.78 -19.40
N ARG A 87 12.34 4.87 -19.41
CA ARG A 87 13.21 3.83 -18.82
C ARG A 87 12.94 3.69 -17.33
N LEU A 88 12.82 4.80 -16.59
CA LEU A 88 12.44 4.75 -15.18
C LEU A 88 11.06 4.11 -14.98
N LEU A 89 10.05 4.49 -15.76
CA LEU A 89 8.72 3.88 -15.68
C LEU A 89 8.77 2.35 -15.83
N LEU A 90 9.65 1.86 -16.71
CA LEU A 90 9.86 0.43 -16.98
C LEU A 90 10.80 -0.27 -15.98
N GLY A 91 11.21 0.38 -14.88
CA GLY A 91 12.14 -0.23 -13.93
C GLY A 91 13.58 -0.30 -14.42
N GLN A 92 13.96 0.47 -15.42
CA GLN A 92 15.30 0.47 -15.99
C GLN A 92 16.15 1.62 -15.44
N HIS A 93 17.46 1.54 -15.65
CA HIS A 93 18.38 2.65 -15.40
C HIS A 93 18.05 3.81 -16.35
N ALA A 94 18.00 5.05 -15.85
CA ALA A 94 17.60 6.22 -16.65
C ALA A 94 18.58 6.51 -17.79
N SER A 95 19.89 6.38 -17.52
CA SER A 95 20.91 6.39 -18.57
C SER A 95 20.94 5.05 -19.30
N GLN A 96 21.35 5.03 -20.58
CA GLN A 96 21.53 3.80 -21.37
C GLN A 96 22.67 2.90 -20.87
N SER A 97 23.23 3.19 -19.68
CA SER A 97 24.20 2.35 -19.02
C SER A 97 23.72 0.91 -18.94
N THR A 98 24.62 -0.02 -19.27
CA THR A 98 24.43 -1.47 -19.16
C THR A 98 24.58 -1.96 -17.72
N ALA A 99 24.75 -1.06 -16.74
CA ALA A 99 24.79 -1.41 -15.33
C ALA A 99 23.51 -2.17 -14.94
N GLY A 100 23.64 -3.49 -14.77
CA GLY A 100 22.57 -4.48 -14.77
C GLY A 100 21.61 -4.48 -13.56
N SER A 101 21.33 -3.34 -12.94
CA SER A 101 20.30 -3.25 -11.91
C SER A 101 18.94 -2.99 -12.54
N THR A 102 18.15 -4.04 -12.76
CA THR A 102 16.71 -3.90 -12.99
C THR A 102 16.03 -3.55 -11.67
N ARG A 103 15.21 -2.51 -11.69
CA ARG A 103 14.36 -2.07 -10.58
C ARG A 103 12.98 -2.67 -10.78
N ASN A 104 12.23 -2.86 -9.69
CA ASN A 104 10.83 -3.28 -9.80
C ASN A 104 9.99 -2.17 -10.45
N PRO A 105 9.37 -2.39 -11.63
CA PRO A 105 8.55 -1.37 -12.30
C PRO A 105 7.41 -0.83 -11.44
N ASP A 106 6.81 -1.67 -10.58
CA ASP A 106 5.74 -1.26 -9.66
C ASP A 106 6.22 -0.20 -8.65
N HIS A 107 7.53 -0.11 -8.40
CA HIS A 107 8.10 0.93 -7.55
C HIS A 107 8.16 2.28 -8.25
N LEU A 108 8.01 2.35 -9.57
CA LEU A 108 8.16 3.55 -10.39
C LEU A 108 6.88 3.94 -11.13
N ASN A 109 6.03 2.98 -11.49
CA ASN A 109 4.73 3.24 -12.10
C ASN A 109 3.80 4.03 -11.14
N PRO A 110 3.25 5.20 -11.55
CA PRO A 110 2.31 5.97 -10.75
C PRO A 110 0.88 5.41 -10.78
N CYS A 111 0.53 4.60 -11.78
CA CYS A 111 -0.82 4.06 -11.97
C CYS A 111 -1.04 2.79 -11.16
N ARG A 112 -1.28 2.95 -9.84
CA ARG A 112 -1.32 1.82 -8.90
C ARG A 112 -2.32 0.71 -9.27
N GLU A 113 -3.48 1.09 -9.81
CA GLU A 113 -4.50 0.12 -10.23
C GLU A 113 -3.96 -0.83 -11.32
N PHE A 114 -3.11 -0.31 -12.19
CA PHE A 114 -2.50 -1.03 -13.33
C PHE A 114 -1.07 -1.50 -13.04
N ASN A 115 -0.67 -1.55 -11.76
CA ASN A 115 0.59 -2.17 -11.39
C ASN A 115 0.50 -3.68 -11.57
N ARG A 116 1.64 -4.30 -11.91
CA ARG A 116 1.75 -5.74 -12.13
C ARG A 116 1.29 -6.54 -10.91
N TYR A 117 1.65 -6.07 -9.71
CA TYR A 117 1.18 -6.67 -8.46
C TYR A 117 -0.35 -6.68 -8.32
N THR A 118 -1.02 -5.58 -8.67
CA THR A 118 -2.49 -5.46 -8.59
C THR A 118 -3.15 -6.36 -9.63
N GLU A 119 -2.62 -6.39 -10.86
CA GLU A 119 -3.13 -7.26 -11.92
C GLU A 119 -3.01 -8.75 -11.55
N MET A 120 -1.86 -9.17 -11.04
CA MET A 120 -1.68 -10.55 -10.55
C MET A 120 -2.63 -10.87 -9.40
N PHE A 121 -2.89 -9.92 -8.49
CA PHE A 121 -3.88 -10.14 -7.43
C PHE A 121 -5.27 -10.38 -8.01
N LYS A 122 -5.74 -9.53 -8.94
CA LYS A 122 -7.05 -9.69 -9.59
C LYS A 122 -7.17 -11.06 -10.29
N GLN A 123 -6.09 -11.54 -10.92
CA GLN A 123 -6.05 -12.84 -11.60
C GLN A 123 -6.11 -14.04 -10.64
N HIS A 124 -5.43 -13.97 -9.50
CA HIS A 124 -5.26 -15.10 -8.59
C HIS A 124 -6.20 -15.09 -7.37
N CYS A 125 -6.81 -13.94 -7.09
CA CYS A 125 -7.77 -13.72 -6.02
C CYS A 125 -9.03 -13.06 -6.61
N PRO A 126 -9.84 -13.80 -7.38
CA PRO A 126 -10.96 -13.23 -8.11
C PRO A 126 -11.98 -12.58 -7.16
N PRO A 127 -12.60 -11.45 -7.55
CA PRO A 127 -13.50 -10.69 -6.67
C PRO A 127 -14.62 -11.51 -6.02
N SER A 128 -15.24 -12.42 -6.77
CA SER A 128 -16.29 -13.33 -6.26
C SER A 128 -15.84 -14.27 -5.14
N ARG A 129 -14.54 -14.58 -5.04
CA ARG A 129 -13.99 -15.37 -3.92
C ARG A 129 -13.61 -14.49 -2.74
N LEU A 130 -13.22 -13.24 -2.97
CA LEU A 130 -12.83 -12.28 -1.93
C LEU A 130 -13.98 -11.94 -0.98
N THR A 131 -15.22 -12.00 -1.46
CA THR A 131 -16.43 -11.83 -0.65
C THR A 131 -16.81 -13.09 0.15
N GLY A 132 -16.08 -14.18 -0.02
CA GLY A 132 -16.31 -15.44 0.68
C GLY A 132 -15.58 -15.56 2.03
N PRO A 133 -15.80 -16.66 2.77
CA PRO A 133 -15.28 -16.84 4.14
C PRO A 133 -13.75 -16.80 4.22
N LYS A 134 -13.06 -17.22 3.16
CA LYS A 134 -11.58 -17.25 3.09
C LYS A 134 -10.98 -16.05 2.36
N GLY A 135 -11.80 -15.06 1.98
CA GLY A 135 -11.35 -13.90 1.21
C GLY A 135 -10.28 -13.09 1.93
N LEU A 136 -10.52 -12.73 3.19
CA LEU A 136 -9.55 -11.98 3.96
C LEU A 136 -8.27 -12.77 4.25
N ALA A 137 -8.39 -14.05 4.62
CA ALA A 137 -7.23 -14.91 4.89
C ALA A 137 -6.30 -15.04 3.66
N ASN A 138 -6.88 -15.27 2.47
CA ASN A 138 -6.11 -15.32 1.22
C ASN A 138 -5.53 -13.95 0.86
N THR A 139 -6.28 -12.86 1.06
CA THR A 139 -5.77 -11.50 0.83
C THR A 139 -4.57 -11.17 1.73
N LEU A 140 -4.65 -11.48 3.02
CA LEU A 140 -3.55 -11.29 3.97
C LEU A 140 -2.34 -12.16 3.59
N SER A 141 -2.58 -13.40 3.16
CA SER A 141 -1.54 -14.32 2.70
C SER A 141 -0.89 -13.86 1.40
N TRP A 142 -1.62 -13.17 0.52
CA TRP A 142 -1.06 -12.61 -0.71
C TRP A 142 0.02 -11.57 -0.42
N PHE A 143 -0.16 -10.73 0.59
CA PHE A 143 0.86 -9.77 0.98
C PHE A 143 2.12 -10.43 1.60
N ALA A 144 2.09 -11.74 1.87
CA ALA A 144 3.27 -12.52 2.22
C ALA A 144 4.11 -12.95 0.99
N THR A 145 3.61 -12.82 -0.25
CA THR A 145 4.33 -13.22 -1.47
C THR A 145 5.41 -12.21 -1.91
N GLY A 146 5.49 -11.06 -1.25
CA GLY A 146 6.34 -9.93 -1.61
C GLY A 146 5.61 -8.92 -2.51
N GLN A 147 6.34 -8.17 -3.34
CA GLN A 147 5.77 -7.21 -4.30
C GLN A 147 6.45 -7.33 -5.68
N GLY A 148 5.69 -7.07 -6.76
CA GLY A 148 6.14 -7.13 -8.16
C GLY A 148 6.79 -8.46 -8.54
N VAL A 149 8.02 -8.41 -9.06
CA VAL A 149 8.79 -9.59 -9.56
C VAL A 149 8.88 -10.70 -8.52
N GLY A 150 8.98 -10.38 -7.23
CA GLY A 150 9.04 -11.39 -6.16
C GLY A 150 7.77 -12.23 -6.07
N THR A 151 6.61 -11.61 -6.30
CA THR A 151 5.30 -12.29 -6.36
C THR A 151 5.14 -13.07 -7.66
N GLU A 152 5.58 -12.52 -8.80
CA GLU A 152 5.53 -13.24 -10.08
C GLU A 152 6.36 -14.54 -10.03
N GLN A 153 7.58 -14.48 -9.50
CA GLN A 153 8.42 -15.66 -9.29
C GLN A 153 7.78 -16.68 -8.34
N PHE A 154 7.01 -16.22 -7.34
CA PHE A 154 6.27 -17.11 -6.44
C PHE A 154 5.16 -17.84 -7.18
N LEU A 155 4.37 -17.11 -7.98
CA LEU A 155 3.23 -17.65 -8.69
C LEU A 155 3.64 -18.61 -9.80
N ASN A 156 4.73 -18.34 -10.52
CA ASN A 156 5.23 -19.21 -11.59
C ASN A 156 5.50 -20.65 -11.09
N GLY A 157 5.92 -20.81 -9.83
CA GLY A 157 6.11 -22.12 -9.21
C GLY A 157 4.82 -22.87 -8.84
N LEU A 158 3.68 -22.17 -8.86
CA LEU A 158 2.39 -22.62 -8.33
C LEU A 158 1.30 -22.81 -9.39
N LEU A 159 1.51 -22.34 -10.62
CA LEU A 159 0.54 -22.50 -11.71
C LEU A 159 0.20 -23.97 -11.97
N SER A 160 1.14 -24.90 -11.75
CA SER A 160 0.91 -26.34 -11.84
C SER A 160 0.16 -26.95 -10.64
N GLN A 161 -0.06 -26.18 -9.57
CA GLN A 161 -0.61 -26.65 -8.28
C GLN A 161 -2.01 -26.11 -7.96
N GLY A 162 -2.76 -25.71 -8.99
CA GLY A 162 -4.13 -25.19 -8.83
C GLY A 162 -4.22 -23.72 -8.41
N GLY A 163 -3.12 -22.96 -8.59
CA GLY A 163 -3.08 -21.52 -8.32
C GLY A 163 -2.89 -21.14 -6.85
N PHE A 164 -2.93 -19.82 -6.59
CA PHE A 164 -2.62 -19.23 -5.29
C PHE A 164 -3.65 -19.55 -4.20
N TRP A 165 -4.93 -19.60 -4.56
CA TRP A 165 -6.00 -19.61 -3.57
C TRP A 165 -6.08 -20.93 -2.80
N LYS A 166 -6.23 -20.85 -1.47
CA LYS A 166 -6.43 -22.02 -0.60
C LYS A 166 -7.57 -21.81 0.39
N ASP A 167 -8.42 -22.83 0.50
CA ASP A 167 -9.58 -22.82 1.41
C ASP A 167 -9.21 -23.28 2.83
N HIS A 168 -8.00 -23.82 3.03
CA HIS A 168 -7.53 -24.37 4.30
C HIS A 168 -6.08 -23.98 4.58
N LEU A 169 -5.74 -23.87 5.87
CA LEU A 169 -4.39 -23.53 6.36
C LEU A 169 -3.30 -24.42 5.77
N ASN A 170 -3.50 -25.75 5.80
CA ASN A 170 -2.50 -26.71 5.34
C ASN A 170 -2.14 -26.50 3.86
N GLY A 171 -3.12 -26.16 3.03
CA GLY A 171 -2.87 -25.87 1.61
C GLY A 171 -2.02 -24.61 1.42
N MET A 172 -2.25 -23.57 2.23
CA MET A 172 -1.46 -22.33 2.18
C MET A 172 -0.04 -22.54 2.69
N VAL A 173 0.12 -23.29 3.78
CA VAL A 173 1.44 -23.66 4.33
C VAL A 173 2.24 -24.46 3.29
N GLN A 174 1.68 -25.52 2.73
CA GLN A 174 2.33 -26.36 1.73
C GLN A 174 2.75 -25.56 0.49
N GLN A 175 1.93 -24.60 0.06
CA GLN A 175 2.22 -23.72 -1.05
C GLN A 175 3.48 -22.87 -0.78
N PHE A 176 3.57 -22.26 0.40
CA PHE A 176 4.73 -21.45 0.79
C PHE A 176 5.98 -22.30 1.04
N GLU A 177 5.86 -23.48 1.63
CA GLU A 177 6.97 -24.44 1.78
C GLU A 177 7.53 -24.86 0.42
N THR A 178 6.65 -25.16 -0.54
CA THR A 178 7.06 -25.53 -1.90
C THR A 178 7.79 -24.38 -2.59
N ALA A 179 7.30 -23.15 -2.45
CA ALA A 179 7.96 -21.99 -3.03
C ALA A 179 9.34 -21.72 -2.39
N VAL A 180 9.49 -21.95 -1.08
CA VAL A 180 10.80 -21.87 -0.39
C VAL A 180 11.76 -22.93 -0.92
N ALA A 181 11.29 -24.17 -1.04
CA ALA A 181 12.10 -25.28 -1.55
C ALA A 181 12.55 -25.05 -3.01
N GLN A 182 11.65 -24.59 -3.89
CA GLN A 182 11.95 -24.33 -5.29
C GLN A 182 12.99 -23.22 -5.51
N ARG A 183 13.05 -22.22 -4.63
CA ARG A 183 14.02 -21.12 -4.75
C ARG A 183 15.44 -21.51 -4.31
N GLY A 184 15.67 -22.76 -3.92
CA GLY A 184 16.93 -23.18 -3.33
C GLY A 184 17.29 -22.35 -2.09
N MET A 185 16.28 -21.71 -1.46
CA MET A 185 16.48 -21.05 -0.18
C MET A 185 16.79 -22.14 0.80
N ASN A 186 18.07 -22.25 1.18
CA ASN A 186 18.48 -23.20 2.19
C ASN A 186 17.67 -22.88 3.47
N PRO A 187 16.83 -23.81 3.97
CA PRO A 187 16.04 -23.58 5.18
C PRO A 187 16.93 -23.35 6.42
N ASN A 188 18.23 -23.70 6.33
CA ASN A 188 19.26 -23.45 7.32
C ASN A 188 20.11 -22.20 7.03
N SER A 189 19.89 -21.49 5.90
CA SER A 189 20.53 -20.19 5.66
C SER A 189 19.84 -19.14 6.54
N PRO A 190 20.59 -18.36 7.33
CA PRO A 190 20.06 -17.41 8.30
C PRO A 190 19.53 -16.12 7.66
N ALA A 191 19.00 -16.20 6.43
CA ALA A 191 18.11 -15.17 5.93
C ALA A 191 16.81 -15.32 6.73
N TYR A 192 16.77 -14.69 7.89
CA TYR A 192 15.60 -14.58 8.71
C TYR A 192 14.85 -13.31 8.32
N ASP A 193 13.54 -13.41 8.13
CA ASP A 193 12.73 -12.22 7.96
C ASP A 193 12.74 -11.40 9.25
N ASN A 194 12.75 -10.08 9.12
CA ASN A 194 12.49 -9.19 10.24
C ASN A 194 10.97 -9.15 10.49
N GLU A 195 10.50 -9.08 11.75
CA GLU A 195 9.08 -8.77 12.03
C GLU A 195 8.63 -7.48 11.31
N ARG A 196 9.55 -6.57 10.99
CA ARG A 196 9.33 -5.35 10.20
C ARG A 196 9.16 -5.57 8.70
N ALA A 197 9.64 -6.68 8.15
CA ALA A 197 9.40 -7.06 6.74
C ALA A 197 7.91 -7.12 6.43
N TRP A 198 7.10 -7.25 7.48
CA TRP A 198 5.67 -7.37 7.39
C TRP A 198 4.89 -6.05 7.45
N GLY A 199 5.47 -4.93 7.92
CA GLY A 199 4.64 -3.72 8.18
C GLY A 199 5.30 -2.34 8.13
N ARG A 200 6.65 -2.25 8.03
CA ARG A 200 7.34 -0.95 7.92
C ARG A 200 8.10 -0.75 6.62
N GLN A 201 8.44 -1.84 5.95
CA GLN A 201 9.08 -1.82 4.64
C GLN A 201 8.35 -2.82 3.75
N PRO A 202 8.18 -2.53 2.45
CA PRO A 202 7.70 -3.54 1.52
C PRO A 202 8.61 -4.76 1.63
N ASN A 203 8.06 -5.95 1.87
CA ASN A 203 8.88 -7.14 1.76
C ASN A 203 9.22 -7.33 0.29
N ASN A 204 10.48 -7.10 -0.07
CA ASN A 204 10.97 -7.41 -1.41
C ASN A 204 11.17 -8.92 -1.59
N ASN A 205 11.14 -9.69 -0.49
CA ASN A 205 11.29 -11.13 -0.47
C ASN A 205 9.96 -11.81 -0.12
N LEU A 206 9.93 -13.12 -0.36
CA LEU A 206 8.88 -13.96 0.21
C LEU A 206 8.95 -13.86 1.72
N ALA A 207 7.84 -13.52 2.33
CA ALA A 207 7.67 -13.53 3.78
C ALA A 207 7.50 -14.98 4.31
N ALA A 208 8.18 -15.91 3.64
CA ALA A 208 8.17 -17.34 3.87
C ALA A 208 9.32 -17.78 4.79
N GLN A 209 10.30 -16.90 5.04
CA GLN A 209 11.44 -17.24 5.87
C GLN A 209 11.06 -17.14 7.35
N PRO A 210 11.58 -18.00 8.24
CA PRO A 210 11.35 -17.87 9.66
C PRO A 210 11.72 -16.47 10.16
N THR A 211 10.89 -15.89 11.01
CA THR A 211 11.08 -14.51 11.47
C THR A 211 11.84 -14.52 12.79
N ILE A 212 12.90 -13.72 12.92
CA ILE A 212 13.56 -13.48 14.22
C ILE A 212 13.11 -12.14 14.76
N LYS A 213 12.77 -12.11 16.05
CA LYS A 213 12.66 -10.86 16.81
C LYS A 213 13.99 -10.14 16.76
N THR A 214 14.11 -9.13 15.89
CA THR A 214 15.27 -8.26 15.96
C THR A 214 15.15 -7.52 17.29
N PRO A 215 16.14 -7.60 18.20
CA PRO A 215 16.10 -6.81 19.43
C PRO A 215 15.84 -5.36 19.01
N THR A 216 14.84 -4.72 19.62
CA THR A 216 14.53 -3.32 19.38
C THR A 216 15.81 -2.55 19.58
N ARG A 217 16.53 -2.25 18.49
CA ARG A 217 17.72 -1.43 18.50
C ARG A 217 17.26 -0.14 19.17
N LYS A 218 17.65 0.07 20.43
CA LYS A 218 17.51 1.37 21.11
C LYS A 218 17.99 2.37 20.07
N LYS A 219 17.10 3.26 19.60
CA LYS A 219 17.40 4.21 18.52
C LYS A 219 18.82 4.72 18.75
N PRO A 220 19.79 4.52 17.83
CA PRO A 220 21.04 5.21 17.96
C PRO A 220 20.69 6.69 17.96
N ARG A 221 20.85 7.35 19.12
CA ARG A 221 20.85 8.81 19.18
C ARG A 221 21.96 9.25 18.23
N ASN A 222 21.57 9.95 17.17
CA ASN A 222 22.42 10.65 16.20
C ASN A 222 23.11 9.74 15.17
N LEU A 223 22.41 9.51 14.05
CA LEU A 223 23.03 9.25 12.75
C LEU A 223 23.60 10.58 12.21
N CYS A 224 24.73 11.02 12.77
CA CYS A 224 25.74 11.66 11.91
C CYS A 224 26.48 10.55 11.16
N PRO A 225 26.99 10.81 9.95
CA PRO A 225 27.86 9.86 9.27
C PRO A 225 29.05 9.53 10.19
N PRO A 226 29.48 8.26 10.27
CA PRO A 226 30.63 7.90 11.07
C PRO A 226 31.87 8.58 10.48
N THR A 227 32.30 9.68 11.10
CA THR A 227 33.68 10.13 10.96
C THR A 227 34.55 9.01 11.52
N LYS A 228 35.48 8.52 10.69
CA LYS A 228 36.42 7.44 11.01
C LYS A 228 37.33 7.86 12.17
N ARG A 229 36.88 7.77 13.41
CA ARG A 229 37.76 7.84 14.58
C ARG A 229 38.30 6.44 14.88
N LYS A 230 39.50 6.15 14.36
CA LYS A 230 40.36 5.08 14.86
C LYS A 230 40.68 5.42 16.31
N ARG A 231 39.99 4.81 17.28
CA ARG A 231 40.36 4.89 18.70
C ARG A 231 40.73 3.49 19.17
N ASN A 232 42.04 3.27 19.26
CA ASN A 232 42.74 2.24 20.04
C ASN A 232 42.27 0.79 19.86
N GLY A 233 42.60 0.18 18.71
CA GLY A 233 43.15 -1.19 18.58
C GLY A 233 42.57 -2.39 19.35
N LYS A 234 41.42 -2.30 20.01
CA LYS A 234 40.78 -3.40 20.72
C LYS A 234 39.37 -3.57 20.20
N GLU A 235 39.22 -4.54 19.31
CA GLU A 235 37.94 -5.03 18.83
C GLU A 235 37.21 -5.69 20.00
N LYS A 236 36.28 -4.97 20.62
CA LYS A 236 35.34 -5.57 21.58
C LYS A 236 34.36 -6.40 20.77
N VAL A 237 34.62 -7.70 20.67
CA VAL A 237 33.60 -8.69 20.31
C VAL A 237 32.53 -8.61 21.40
N LEU A 238 31.41 -7.95 21.11
CA LEU A 238 30.25 -7.97 22.00
C LEU A 238 29.72 -9.41 22.01
N PRO A 239 29.51 -10.03 23.18
CA PRO A 239 28.88 -11.34 23.26
C PRO A 239 27.51 -11.24 22.57
N VAL A 240 27.30 -12.11 21.59
CA VAL A 240 25.99 -12.30 20.96
C VAL A 240 25.09 -12.83 22.07
N PRO A 241 23.98 -12.15 22.43
CA PRO A 241 23.06 -12.68 23.42
C PRO A 241 22.55 -14.04 22.96
N GLU A 242 22.90 -15.08 23.71
CA GLU A 242 22.33 -16.41 23.59
C GLU A 242 20.85 -16.36 24.00
N GLU A 243 20.02 -17.01 23.18
CA GLU A 243 18.61 -17.38 23.44
C GLU A 243 17.56 -16.27 23.58
N GLU A 244 17.19 -15.64 22.46
CA GLU A 244 15.78 -15.27 22.20
C GLU A 244 15.43 -15.49 20.72
N LYS A 245 15.52 -16.74 20.24
CA LYS A 245 15.06 -17.11 18.89
C LYS A 245 13.61 -17.57 18.94
N LEU A 246 12.67 -16.63 18.96
CA LEU A 246 11.30 -16.97 18.59
C LEU A 246 11.29 -17.22 17.07
N VAL A 247 11.35 -18.48 16.67
CA VAL A 247 11.22 -18.92 15.27
C VAL A 247 9.74 -19.18 15.04
N GLN A 248 9.03 -18.27 14.36
CA GLN A 248 7.65 -18.57 13.96
C GLN A 248 7.65 -19.51 12.75
N SER A 249 7.01 -20.67 12.88
CA SER A 249 6.79 -21.58 11.75
C SER A 249 5.79 -20.97 10.75
N LEU A 250 5.70 -21.54 9.55
CA LEU A 250 4.69 -21.12 8.57
C LEU A 250 3.27 -21.39 9.10
N GLU A 251 3.03 -22.50 9.79
CA GLU A 251 1.77 -22.82 10.45
C GLU A 251 1.42 -21.77 11.51
N GLU A 252 2.36 -21.31 12.32
CA GLU A 252 2.07 -20.28 13.33
C GLU A 252 1.74 -18.93 12.68
N LYS A 253 2.41 -18.59 11.57
CA LYS A 253 2.16 -17.35 10.83
C LYS A 253 0.81 -17.37 10.14
N PHE A 254 0.58 -18.35 9.27
CA PHE A 254 -0.65 -18.48 8.51
C PHE A 254 -1.83 -18.90 9.39
N GLY A 255 -1.58 -19.64 10.47
CA GLY A 255 -2.60 -20.05 11.43
C GLY A 255 -3.33 -18.86 12.04
N ARG A 256 -2.65 -17.74 12.25
CA ARG A 256 -3.27 -16.48 12.70
C ARG A 256 -4.15 -15.86 11.62
N LEU A 257 -3.78 -15.96 10.35
CA LEU A 257 -4.54 -15.41 9.22
C LEU A 257 -5.80 -16.24 8.91
N TYR A 258 -5.72 -17.55 9.15
CA TYR A 258 -6.79 -18.52 8.95
C TYR A 258 -7.59 -18.81 10.23
N ALA A 259 -7.37 -18.04 11.30
CA ALA A 259 -8.08 -18.19 12.55
C ALA A 259 -9.60 -17.94 12.36
N PRO A 260 -10.48 -18.71 13.02
CA PRO A 260 -11.94 -18.52 12.90
C PRO A 260 -12.40 -17.10 13.21
N GLU A 261 -11.70 -16.38 14.08
CA GLU A 261 -11.99 -15.00 14.45
C GLU A 261 -11.77 -14.02 13.29
N VAL A 262 -10.75 -14.25 12.45
CA VAL A 262 -10.48 -13.43 11.26
C VAL A 262 -11.60 -13.60 10.23
N GLU A 263 -12.00 -14.84 9.98
CA GLU A 263 -13.15 -15.14 9.11
C GLU A 263 -14.44 -14.52 9.66
N ALA A 264 -14.76 -14.72 10.93
CA ALA A 264 -15.97 -14.17 11.54
C ALA A 264 -16.00 -12.63 11.51
N ALA A 265 -14.85 -11.98 11.65
CA ALA A 265 -14.73 -10.53 11.51
C ALA A 265 -14.96 -10.09 10.05
N TRP A 266 -14.41 -10.83 9.08
CA TRP A 266 -14.60 -10.55 7.65
C TRP A 266 -16.05 -10.70 7.21
N VAL A 267 -16.70 -11.81 7.57
CA VAL A 267 -18.13 -12.06 7.24
C VAL A 267 -19.00 -10.93 7.79
N ARG A 268 -18.75 -10.51 9.04
CA ARG A 268 -19.49 -9.40 9.65
C ARG A 268 -19.26 -8.08 8.93
N HIS A 269 -18.01 -7.81 8.55
CA HIS A 269 -17.63 -6.57 7.87
C HIS A 269 -18.25 -6.46 6.47
N LEU A 270 -18.29 -7.57 5.73
CA LEU A 270 -18.90 -7.62 4.41
C LEU A 270 -20.42 -7.42 4.45
N GLY A 271 -21.09 -7.84 5.54
CA GLY A 271 -22.53 -7.69 5.67
C GLY A 271 -23.28 -8.38 4.52
N GLN A 272 -24.03 -7.59 3.74
CA GLN A 272 -24.81 -8.10 2.61
C GLN A 272 -23.95 -8.52 1.40
N LEU A 273 -22.72 -8.02 1.30
CA LEU A 273 -21.79 -8.40 0.22
C LEU A 273 -21.26 -9.83 0.38
N PHE A 274 -21.41 -10.45 1.55
CA PHE A 274 -20.88 -11.80 1.81
C PHE A 274 -21.43 -12.83 0.82
N ASN A 275 -20.52 -13.58 0.18
CA ASN A 275 -20.80 -14.54 -0.89
C ASN A 275 -21.57 -13.96 -2.10
N GLN A 276 -21.54 -12.65 -2.30
CA GLN A 276 -22.07 -12.00 -3.50
C GLN A 276 -20.94 -11.70 -4.49
N ASP A 277 -21.29 -11.58 -5.76
CA ASP A 277 -20.37 -11.09 -6.79
C ASP A 277 -20.28 -9.56 -6.68
N PRO A 278 -19.11 -8.98 -6.33
CA PRO A 278 -18.99 -7.53 -6.14
C PRO A 278 -19.23 -6.74 -7.44
N GLU A 279 -19.09 -7.34 -8.62
CA GLU A 279 -19.39 -6.66 -9.89
C GLU A 279 -20.89 -6.46 -10.11
N ARG A 280 -21.73 -7.26 -9.44
CA ARG A 280 -23.20 -7.22 -9.55
C ARG A 280 -23.87 -6.61 -8.32
N PHE A 281 -23.11 -6.40 -7.26
CA PHE A 281 -23.61 -5.86 -6.00
C PHE A 281 -23.73 -4.34 -6.10
N ALA A 282 -24.79 -3.77 -5.53
CA ALA A 282 -24.98 -2.33 -5.53
C ALA A 282 -23.85 -1.63 -4.76
N SER A 283 -23.20 -0.64 -5.37
CA SER A 283 -22.00 0.00 -4.82
C SER A 283 -22.21 0.68 -3.46
N ASP A 284 -23.44 1.09 -3.15
CA ASP A 284 -23.74 1.92 -1.98
C ASP A 284 -23.69 1.17 -0.65
N ASP A 285 -23.74 -0.17 -0.67
CA ASP A 285 -23.65 -1.01 0.53
C ASP A 285 -22.25 -1.61 0.75
N LEU A 286 -21.28 -1.26 -0.09
CA LEU A 286 -19.89 -1.71 0.08
C LEU A 286 -19.27 -1.13 1.38
N PRO A 287 -18.43 -1.90 2.09
CA PRO A 287 -17.69 -1.38 3.23
C PRO A 287 -16.81 -0.18 2.84
N THR A 288 -16.75 0.84 3.69
CA THR A 288 -15.91 2.00 3.43
C THR A 288 -14.43 1.64 3.54
N TRP A 289 -13.60 2.43 2.87
CA TRP A 289 -12.15 2.28 2.93
C TRP A 289 -11.64 2.41 4.37
N SER A 290 -12.05 3.45 5.10
CA SER A 290 -11.62 3.66 6.49
C SER A 290 -12.07 2.54 7.42
N ALA A 291 -13.32 2.07 7.31
CA ALA A 291 -13.81 0.96 8.12
C ALA A 291 -13.00 -0.32 7.86
N THR A 292 -12.63 -0.56 6.60
CA THR A 292 -11.80 -1.71 6.25
C THR A 292 -10.38 -1.55 6.81
N VAL A 293 -9.75 -0.38 6.72
CA VAL A 293 -8.45 -0.14 7.35
C VAL A 293 -8.50 -0.40 8.87
N GLU A 294 -9.55 0.06 9.55
CA GLU A 294 -9.71 -0.14 10.99
C GLU A 294 -9.97 -1.60 11.37
N LEU A 295 -10.77 -2.35 10.58
CA LEU A 295 -10.90 -3.79 10.72
C LEU A 295 -9.52 -4.46 10.70
N ILE A 296 -8.74 -4.18 9.66
CA ILE A 296 -7.44 -4.81 9.44
C ILE A 296 -6.46 -4.54 10.60
N LYS A 297 -6.43 -3.31 11.11
CA LYS A 297 -5.64 -2.97 12.29
C LYS A 297 -6.14 -3.71 13.54
N SER A 298 -7.46 -3.84 13.70
CA SER A 298 -8.09 -4.49 14.86
C SER A 298 -7.79 -5.99 14.97
N LEU A 299 -7.42 -6.65 13.87
CA LEU A 299 -6.99 -8.06 13.87
C LEU A 299 -5.65 -8.27 14.57
N GLU A 300 -4.92 -7.19 14.86
CA GLU A 300 -3.63 -7.24 15.54
C GLU A 300 -2.58 -8.16 14.87
N ILE A 301 -2.69 -8.35 13.56
CA ILE A 301 -1.66 -9.06 12.78
C ILE A 301 -0.46 -8.13 12.63
N PRO A 302 0.75 -8.48 13.15
CA PRO A 302 1.89 -7.56 13.24
C PRO A 302 2.20 -6.78 11.96
N ALA A 303 2.06 -7.43 10.82
CA ALA A 303 2.21 -6.89 9.48
C ALA A 303 1.30 -5.70 9.16
N PHE A 304 0.07 -5.77 9.65
CA PHE A 304 -1.02 -4.88 9.24
C PHE A 304 -1.47 -3.94 10.36
N LYS A 305 -0.78 -3.92 11.51
CA LYS A 305 -1.11 -3.03 12.64
C LYS A 305 -0.94 -1.55 12.32
N SER A 306 -0.09 -1.21 11.35
CA SER A 306 0.23 0.18 11.01
C SER A 306 0.85 0.29 9.62
N GLY A 307 0.86 1.50 9.08
CA GLY A 307 1.70 1.85 7.94
C GLY A 307 1.18 1.37 6.59
N LEU A 308 2.10 1.29 5.64
CA LEU A 308 1.83 1.17 4.21
C LEU A 308 1.15 -0.13 3.81
N THR A 309 1.51 -1.27 4.41
CA THR A 309 1.01 -2.60 4.01
C THR A 309 -0.52 -2.69 4.14
N ALA A 310 -1.08 -2.22 5.25
CA ALA A 310 -2.53 -2.22 5.47
C ALA A 310 -3.25 -1.35 4.43
N MET A 311 -2.74 -0.13 4.17
CA MET A 311 -3.31 0.74 3.14
C MET A 311 -3.22 0.13 1.74
N GLN A 312 -2.08 -0.48 1.38
CA GLN A 312 -1.91 -1.12 0.08
C GLN A 312 -2.90 -2.26 -0.10
N MET A 313 -3.11 -3.07 0.93
CA MET A 313 -4.08 -4.16 0.90
C MET A 313 -5.52 -3.68 0.73
N VAL A 314 -5.92 -2.65 1.47
CA VAL A 314 -7.28 -2.10 1.32
C VAL A 314 -7.46 -1.48 -0.07
N ASN A 315 -6.44 -0.78 -0.60
CA ASN A 315 -6.50 -0.28 -1.98
C ASN A 315 -6.63 -1.41 -3.01
N THR A 316 -5.95 -2.55 -2.81
CA THR A 316 -6.13 -3.72 -3.67
C THR A 316 -7.56 -4.25 -3.62
N LEU A 317 -8.19 -4.29 -2.44
CA LEU A 317 -9.61 -4.65 -2.31
C LEU A 317 -10.56 -3.65 -2.98
N VAL A 318 -10.22 -2.36 -2.96
CA VAL A 318 -10.94 -1.31 -3.71
C VAL A 318 -10.89 -1.60 -5.21
N PHE A 319 -9.71 -1.91 -5.76
CA PHE A 319 -9.57 -2.22 -7.18
C PHE A 319 -10.26 -3.53 -7.59
N CYS A 320 -10.63 -4.37 -6.63
CA CYS A 320 -11.44 -5.57 -6.84
C CYS A 320 -12.95 -5.33 -6.59
N GLY A 321 -13.39 -4.09 -6.33
CA GLY A 321 -14.80 -3.77 -6.07
C GLY A 321 -15.35 -4.29 -4.73
N VAL A 322 -14.49 -4.75 -3.82
CA VAL A 322 -14.91 -5.30 -2.51
C VAL A 322 -15.06 -4.21 -1.46
N VAL A 323 -14.40 -3.07 -1.66
CA VAL A 323 -14.35 -1.93 -0.74
C VAL A 323 -14.60 -0.66 -1.54
N LYS A 324 -15.31 0.31 -0.96
CA LYS A 324 -15.49 1.61 -1.61
C LYS A 324 -14.16 2.33 -1.80
N MET A 325 -14.03 3.02 -2.93
CA MET A 325 -12.93 3.96 -3.15
C MET A 325 -12.87 4.96 -1.99
N PRO A 326 -11.69 5.23 -1.39
CA PRO A 326 -11.58 6.27 -0.39
C PRO A 326 -11.86 7.64 -1.01
N THR A 327 -12.46 8.52 -0.23
CA THR A 327 -12.53 9.95 -0.56
C THR A 327 -11.14 10.59 -0.53
N ALA A 328 -11.00 11.77 -1.14
CA ALA A 328 -9.76 12.54 -1.04
C ALA A 328 -9.46 12.87 0.42
N PHE A 329 -10.48 13.21 1.21
CA PHE A 329 -10.36 13.47 2.65
C PHE A 329 -9.85 12.27 3.45
N GLU A 330 -10.41 11.06 3.25
CA GLU A 330 -9.95 9.85 3.95
C GLU A 330 -8.47 9.55 3.65
N MET A 331 -8.07 9.67 2.38
CA MET A 331 -6.68 9.47 1.98
C MET A 331 -5.76 10.56 2.57
N ALA A 332 -6.18 11.83 2.55
CA ALA A 332 -5.45 12.95 3.13
C ALA A 332 -5.23 12.75 4.64
N HIS A 333 -6.29 12.32 5.35
CA HIS A 333 -6.23 12.01 6.77
C HIS A 333 -5.19 10.92 7.04
N TRP A 334 -5.25 9.82 6.29
CA TRP A 334 -4.28 8.73 6.41
C TRP A 334 -2.84 9.19 6.14
N ILE A 335 -2.61 10.01 5.10
CA ILE A 335 -1.28 10.56 4.80
C ILE A 335 -0.76 11.41 5.97
N SER A 336 -1.63 12.22 6.58
CA SER A 336 -1.26 13.06 7.72
C SER A 336 -0.88 12.27 8.98
N ASP A 337 -1.44 11.07 9.14
CA ASP A 337 -1.11 10.13 10.22
C ASP A 337 0.18 9.35 9.95
N ASN A 338 0.61 9.26 8.69
CA ASN A 338 1.79 8.49 8.24
C ASN A 338 2.80 9.41 7.54
N LYS A 339 3.10 10.56 8.15
CA LYS A 339 3.88 11.66 7.56
C LYS A 339 5.33 11.31 7.17
N GLU A 340 5.86 10.20 7.66
CA GLU A 340 7.18 9.69 7.31
C GLU A 340 7.24 8.99 5.95
N LEU A 341 6.08 8.76 5.31
CA LEU A 341 6.00 8.13 4.00
C LEU A 341 6.19 9.13 2.84
N GLY A 342 6.30 8.58 1.62
CA GLY A 342 6.73 9.34 0.45
C GLY A 342 5.81 10.49 0.04
N ALA A 343 4.50 10.40 0.30
CA ALA A 343 3.54 11.38 -0.20
C ALA A 343 3.74 12.78 0.40
N VAL A 344 4.09 12.86 1.70
CA VAL A 344 4.40 14.15 2.36
C VAL A 344 5.68 14.76 1.80
N ARG A 345 6.69 13.94 1.50
CA ARG A 345 7.90 14.41 0.80
C ARG A 345 7.55 14.91 -0.60
N GLY A 346 6.66 14.22 -1.31
CA GLY A 346 6.11 14.66 -2.60
C GLY A 346 5.49 16.05 -2.50
N LEU A 347 4.53 16.25 -1.58
CA LEU A 347 3.89 17.56 -1.36
C LEU A 347 4.90 18.67 -1.06
N THR A 348 5.89 18.37 -0.22
CA THR A 348 6.95 19.33 0.13
C THR A 348 7.81 19.69 -1.10
N LEU A 349 8.14 18.72 -1.95
CA LEU A 349 8.86 18.97 -3.21
C LEU A 349 8.05 19.81 -4.21
N LEU A 350 6.72 19.70 -4.17
CA LEU A 350 5.85 20.57 -4.96
C LEU A 350 5.80 22.01 -4.41
N GLY A 351 6.32 22.29 -3.21
CA GLY A 351 6.28 23.62 -2.60
C GLY A 351 5.18 23.80 -1.55
N PHE A 352 4.35 22.79 -1.29
CA PHE A 352 3.35 22.88 -0.23
C PHE A 352 3.98 22.82 1.17
N THR A 353 3.41 23.59 2.09
CA THR A 353 3.71 23.50 3.52
C THR A 353 3.07 22.26 4.12
N THR A 354 3.86 21.50 4.89
CA THR A 354 3.45 20.23 5.52
C THR A 354 3.77 20.20 7.03
N ARG A 355 3.67 21.35 7.70
CA ARG A 355 4.09 21.53 9.11
C ARG A 355 3.12 20.86 10.09
N SER A 356 1.83 20.86 9.77
CA SER A 356 0.77 20.28 10.58
C SER A 356 -0.02 19.19 9.84
N LYS A 357 -0.80 18.39 10.57
CA LYS A 357 -1.74 17.44 9.95
C LYS A 357 -2.75 18.14 9.05
N ASN A 358 -3.17 19.33 9.45
CA ASN A 358 -4.17 20.14 8.76
C ASN A 358 -3.60 20.67 7.44
N ASP A 359 -2.32 21.09 7.44
CA ASP A 359 -1.62 21.56 6.24
C ASP A 359 -1.43 20.41 5.24
N ILE A 360 -1.01 19.24 5.72
CA ILE A 360 -0.86 18.03 4.88
C ILE A 360 -2.20 17.67 4.23
N GLN A 361 -3.28 17.67 5.01
CA GLN A 361 -4.61 17.35 4.49
C GLN A 361 -5.06 18.34 3.43
N ALA A 362 -4.94 19.64 3.71
CA ALA A 362 -5.32 20.70 2.79
C ALA A 362 -4.46 20.72 1.51
N ALA A 363 -3.15 20.53 1.62
CA ALA A 363 -2.24 20.44 0.48
C ALA A 363 -2.58 19.25 -0.43
N TYR A 364 -2.84 18.08 0.16
CA TYR A 364 -3.25 16.91 -0.61
C TYR A 364 -4.59 17.13 -1.32
N ILE A 365 -5.61 17.63 -0.61
CA ILE A 365 -6.94 17.89 -1.18
C ILE A 365 -6.86 18.92 -2.30
N CYS A 366 -6.14 20.03 -2.08
CA CYS A 366 -5.90 21.05 -3.10
C CYS A 366 -5.26 20.44 -4.36
N PHE A 367 -4.20 19.63 -4.18
CA PHE A 367 -3.52 18.98 -5.30
C PHE A 367 -4.41 17.96 -6.02
N HIS A 368 -5.13 17.11 -5.29
CA HIS A 368 -6.07 16.14 -5.85
C HIS A 368 -7.17 16.83 -6.67
N ASN A 369 -7.84 17.82 -6.08
CA ASN A 369 -8.93 18.54 -6.71
C ASN A 369 -8.47 19.33 -7.95
N TYR A 370 -7.24 19.85 -7.93
CA TYR A 370 -6.66 20.50 -9.09
C TYR A 370 -6.46 19.51 -10.25
N LEU A 371 -5.88 18.32 -9.98
CA LEU A 371 -5.76 17.29 -11.01
C LEU A 371 -7.12 16.80 -11.51
N ASP A 372 -8.08 16.63 -10.60
CA ASP A 372 -9.45 16.25 -10.97
C ASP A 372 -10.11 17.30 -11.88
N ASP A 373 -9.86 18.59 -11.67
CA ASP A 373 -10.42 19.63 -12.53
C ASP A 373 -9.75 19.68 -13.92
N LYS A 374 -8.42 19.51 -13.95
CA LYS A 374 -7.62 19.79 -15.16
C LYS A 374 -7.35 18.59 -16.07
N LEU A 375 -7.39 17.36 -15.54
CA LEU A 375 -7.26 16.16 -16.37
C LEU A 375 -8.53 15.91 -17.17
N THR A 376 -8.40 15.54 -18.44
CA THR A 376 -9.56 15.12 -19.24
C THR A 376 -10.13 13.80 -18.71
N LEU A 377 -11.39 13.49 -19.05
CA LEU A 377 -12.00 12.22 -18.67
C LEU A 377 -11.21 11.01 -19.22
N LEU A 378 -10.66 11.14 -20.42
CA LEU A 378 -9.81 10.10 -21.02
C LEU A 378 -8.51 9.94 -20.22
N ASP A 379 -7.82 11.02 -19.86
CA ASP A 379 -6.61 10.94 -19.03
C ASP A 379 -6.89 10.25 -17.70
N LYS A 380 -7.99 10.61 -17.04
CA LYS A 380 -8.42 10.00 -15.77
C LYS A 380 -8.66 8.51 -15.92
N THR A 381 -9.28 8.09 -17.02
CA THR A 381 -9.56 6.67 -17.29
C THR A 381 -8.26 5.89 -17.53
N ASP A 382 -7.35 6.44 -18.34
CA ASP A 382 -6.10 5.76 -18.73
C ASP A 382 -5.12 5.51 -17.57
N ILE A 383 -5.15 6.37 -16.55
CA ILE A 383 -4.28 6.29 -15.36
C ILE A 383 -4.98 5.74 -14.11
N GLY A 384 -6.30 5.51 -14.15
CA GLY A 384 -7.08 5.14 -12.98
C GLY A 384 -7.05 6.27 -11.95
N PHE A 385 -7.50 7.46 -12.33
CA PHE A 385 -7.45 8.64 -11.47
C PHE A 385 -8.46 8.54 -10.33
N HIS A 386 -7.95 8.43 -9.12
CA HIS A 386 -8.69 8.38 -7.86
C HIS A 386 -7.73 8.74 -6.70
N PRO A 387 -8.18 8.92 -5.45
CA PRO A 387 -7.29 9.32 -4.36
C PRO A 387 -6.05 8.41 -4.15
N PRO A 388 -6.15 7.06 -4.27
CA PRO A 388 -4.96 6.21 -4.24
C PRO A 388 -3.93 6.50 -5.35
N PHE A 389 -4.34 6.99 -6.53
CA PHE A 389 -3.43 7.40 -7.61
C PHE A 389 -2.70 8.69 -7.22
N THR A 390 -3.42 9.68 -6.69
CA THR A 390 -2.81 10.94 -6.25
C THR A 390 -1.81 10.74 -5.11
N GLU A 391 -2.11 9.85 -4.14
CA GLU A 391 -1.14 9.43 -3.12
C GLU A 391 0.08 8.79 -3.78
N HIS A 392 -0.15 7.89 -4.74
CA HIS A 392 0.93 7.14 -5.35
C HIS A 392 1.86 8.02 -6.17
N VAL A 393 1.34 8.93 -7.00
CA VAL A 393 2.17 9.84 -7.80
C VAL A 393 3.03 10.74 -6.91
N LEU A 394 2.49 11.26 -5.80
CA LEU A 394 3.26 12.04 -4.82
C LEU A 394 4.41 11.22 -4.24
N CYS A 395 4.20 9.93 -3.99
CA CYS A 395 5.26 9.01 -3.57
C CYS A 395 6.32 8.74 -4.66
N LYS A 396 5.98 8.84 -5.96
CA LYS A 396 6.90 8.56 -7.07
C LYS A 396 7.82 9.72 -7.40
N ILE A 397 7.34 10.96 -7.31
CA ILE A 397 8.12 12.16 -7.63
C ILE A 397 9.50 12.16 -6.94
N PRO A 398 9.62 12.09 -5.59
CA PRO A 398 10.92 12.07 -4.92
C PRO A 398 11.78 10.85 -5.29
N ARG A 399 11.16 9.76 -5.73
CA ARG A 399 11.85 8.52 -6.09
C ARG A 399 12.42 8.59 -7.50
N TRP A 400 11.66 9.10 -8.46
CA TRP A 400 12.12 9.36 -9.82
C TRP A 400 13.27 10.36 -9.80
N ASP A 401 13.12 11.45 -9.05
CA ASP A 401 14.15 12.48 -8.91
C ASP A 401 15.46 11.91 -8.37
N ALA A 402 15.40 11.13 -7.27
CA ALA A 402 16.57 10.48 -6.69
C ALA A 402 17.23 9.45 -7.64
N TYR A 403 16.45 8.76 -8.46
CA TYR A 403 17.00 7.82 -9.43
C TYR A 403 17.61 8.52 -10.64
N LEU A 404 17.03 9.63 -11.12
CA LEU A 404 17.66 10.44 -12.17
C LEU A 404 19.03 10.95 -11.70
N GLU A 405 19.09 11.49 -10.49
CA GLU A 405 20.34 11.97 -9.87
C GLU A 405 21.37 10.85 -9.74
N ALA A 406 20.97 9.70 -9.17
CA ALA A 406 21.86 8.54 -9.00
C ALA A 406 22.37 7.98 -10.34
N ASP A 407 21.57 8.10 -11.40
CA ASP A 407 21.87 7.62 -12.74
C ASP A 407 22.65 8.66 -13.58
N GLY A 408 23.04 9.79 -12.97
CA GLY A 408 23.78 10.88 -13.63
C GLY A 408 22.97 11.63 -14.70
N CYS A 409 21.65 11.60 -14.59
CA CYS A 409 20.73 12.29 -15.49
C CYS A 409 20.24 13.61 -14.86
N PRO A 410 19.75 14.57 -15.67
CA PRO A 410 19.04 15.73 -15.14
C PRO A 410 17.86 15.29 -14.25
N THR A 411 17.75 15.93 -13.09
CA THR A 411 16.64 15.77 -12.13
C THR A 411 15.31 16.17 -12.76
N LEU A 412 14.18 15.77 -12.15
CA LEU A 412 12.86 16.22 -12.61
C LEU A 412 12.75 17.74 -12.53
N MET A 413 13.35 18.36 -11.50
CA MET A 413 13.35 19.81 -11.34
C MET A 413 14.11 20.51 -12.48
N GLU A 414 15.24 19.97 -12.92
CA GLU A 414 15.98 20.51 -14.07
C GLU A 414 15.20 20.33 -15.37
N MET A 415 14.54 19.19 -15.57
CA MET A 415 13.67 18.95 -16.73
C MET A 415 12.46 19.91 -16.78
N VAL A 416 11.86 20.23 -15.62
CA VAL A 416 10.75 21.21 -15.54
C VAL A 416 11.21 22.60 -15.98
N LYS A 417 12.43 23.01 -15.63
CA LYS A 417 13.00 24.31 -16.06
C LYS A 417 13.12 24.42 -17.59
N THR A 418 13.17 23.30 -18.31
CA THR A 418 13.27 23.28 -19.78
C THR A 418 11.91 23.23 -20.50
N LEU A 419 10.77 23.14 -19.79
CA LEU A 419 9.45 23.01 -20.41
C LEU A 419 8.98 24.28 -21.18
N GLY A 420 9.64 25.43 -20.99
CA GLY A 420 9.28 26.69 -21.64
C GLY A 420 7.90 27.22 -21.25
N ASP A 421 7.43 28.28 -21.91
CA ASP A 421 6.10 28.88 -21.67
C ASP A 421 5.08 28.43 -22.74
N VAL A 422 5.06 27.13 -23.04
CA VAL A 422 4.10 26.58 -24.02
C VAL A 422 2.69 26.65 -23.43
N PRO A 423 1.72 27.30 -24.11
CA PRO A 423 0.33 27.31 -23.67
C PRO A 423 -0.20 25.88 -23.54
N TRP A 424 -0.82 25.58 -22.40
CA TRP A 424 -1.49 24.30 -22.23
C TRP A 424 -2.81 24.29 -23.01
N LEU A 425 -3.03 23.22 -23.78
CA LEU A 425 -4.29 22.95 -24.48
C LEU A 425 -4.87 21.64 -23.96
N SER A 426 -6.11 21.70 -23.45
CA SER A 426 -6.82 20.53 -22.92
C SER A 426 -6.90 19.42 -23.96
N GLY A 427 -6.43 18.22 -23.60
CA GLY A 427 -6.48 17.02 -24.45
C GLY A 427 -5.42 16.96 -25.55
N GLN A 428 -4.55 17.97 -25.72
CA GLN A 428 -3.50 17.92 -26.74
C GLN A 428 -2.54 16.72 -26.55
N ASN A 429 -2.35 16.28 -25.29
CA ASN A 429 -1.58 15.09 -24.96
C ASN A 429 -2.20 13.76 -25.44
N HIS A 430 -3.38 13.80 -26.06
CA HIS A 430 -4.00 12.63 -26.70
C HIS A 430 -3.39 12.34 -28.06
N ASP A 431 -2.87 13.36 -28.74
CA ASP A 431 -2.24 13.23 -30.07
C ASP A 431 -0.74 13.56 -30.04
N ASP A 432 -0.30 14.37 -29.07
CA ASP A 432 1.10 14.75 -28.88
C ASP A 432 1.63 14.26 -27.53
N SER A 433 2.40 13.17 -27.57
CA SER A 433 3.03 12.58 -26.39
C SER A 433 3.92 13.55 -25.59
N SER A 434 4.39 14.65 -26.19
CA SER A 434 5.24 15.66 -25.55
C SER A 434 4.43 16.72 -24.79
N ALA A 435 3.14 16.90 -25.11
CA ALA A 435 2.27 17.86 -24.48
C ALA A 435 1.96 17.50 -23.02
N MET A 436 1.79 18.53 -22.17
CA MET A 436 1.50 18.34 -20.75
C MET A 436 0.02 18.00 -20.53
N PRO A 437 -0.32 17.06 -19.63
CA PRO A 437 -1.70 16.63 -19.41
C PRO A 437 -2.57 17.64 -18.66
N PHE A 438 -1.97 18.65 -18.03
CA PHE A 438 -2.65 19.73 -17.30
C PHE A 438 -1.75 20.98 -17.27
N PRO A 439 -2.29 22.19 -16.96
CA PRO A 439 -1.48 23.38 -16.77
C PRO A 439 -0.54 23.18 -15.60
N TRP A 440 0.77 23.22 -15.85
CA TRP A 440 1.77 22.91 -14.82
C TRP A 440 2.23 24.15 -14.03
N LYS A 441 1.79 25.34 -14.45
CA LYS A 441 1.90 26.62 -13.74
C LYS A 441 0.49 27.07 -13.36
N PRO A 442 -0.07 26.60 -12.23
CA PRO A 442 -1.42 26.99 -11.82
C PRO A 442 -1.45 28.46 -11.40
N SER A 443 -2.61 29.12 -11.50
CA SER A 443 -2.83 30.41 -10.83
C SER A 443 -3.22 30.22 -9.36
N CYS A 444 -3.04 31.26 -8.54
CA CYS A 444 -3.55 31.25 -7.15
C CYS A 444 -5.07 31.03 -7.13
N GLU A 445 -5.81 31.65 -8.05
CA GLU A 445 -7.27 31.50 -8.16
C GLU A 445 -7.68 30.05 -8.43
N GLU A 446 -6.96 29.35 -9.32
CA GLU A 446 -7.22 27.93 -9.59
C GLU A 446 -6.96 27.05 -8.36
N LEU A 447 -5.91 27.35 -7.60
CA LEU A 447 -5.58 26.61 -6.37
C LEU A 447 -6.56 26.92 -5.24
N GLU A 448 -7.00 28.17 -5.10
CA GLU A 448 -8.07 28.53 -4.16
C GLU A 448 -9.37 27.81 -4.51
N ALA A 449 -9.74 27.77 -5.79
CA ALA A 449 -10.90 27.04 -6.26
C ALA A 449 -10.77 25.54 -5.96
N ALA A 450 -9.61 24.94 -6.23
CA ALA A 450 -9.34 23.53 -5.93
C ALA A 450 -9.41 23.22 -4.42
N LEU A 451 -8.87 24.09 -3.57
CA LEU A 451 -8.92 23.97 -2.12
C LEU A 451 -10.35 24.17 -1.57
N ARG A 452 -11.13 25.06 -2.18
CA ARG A 452 -12.52 25.35 -1.77
C ARG A 452 -13.53 24.32 -2.25
N LYS A 453 -13.25 23.63 -3.37
CA LYS A 453 -14.08 22.55 -3.91
C LYS A 453 -14.38 21.59 -2.76
N ALA A 454 -15.64 21.53 -2.37
CA ALA A 454 -16.10 20.55 -1.40
C ALA A 454 -15.72 19.17 -1.97
N ASP A 455 -15.21 18.28 -1.12
CA ASP A 455 -15.24 16.88 -1.49
C ASP A 455 -16.74 16.61 -1.69
N LYS A 456 -17.17 16.30 -2.92
CA LYS A 456 -18.60 16.03 -3.21
C LYS A 456 -19.13 14.92 -2.28
N ASP A 457 -18.22 14.14 -1.71
CA ASP A 457 -18.44 13.03 -0.81
C ASP A 457 -18.11 13.33 0.68
N SER A 458 -17.71 14.56 1.03
CA SER A 458 -17.38 14.95 2.43
C SER A 458 -18.61 15.26 3.29
N VAL A 459 -19.81 15.15 2.73
CA VAL A 459 -21.06 15.25 3.48
C VAL A 459 -21.51 13.82 3.85
N CYS A 460 -20.92 13.27 4.90
CA CYS A 460 -21.41 12.09 5.61
C CYS A 460 -21.21 12.25 7.12
#